data_AF-A0A3D5BUR4-F1
#
_entry.id   AF-A0A3D5BUR4-F1
#
_cell.length_a   1.000
_cell.length_b   1.000
_cell.length_c   1.000
_cell.angle_alpha   90.00
_cell.angle_beta   90.00
_cell.angle_gamma   90.00
#
_symmetry.space_group_name_H-M   'P 1'
#
loop_
_entity.id
_entity.type
_entity.pdbx_description
1 polymer ?
#
loop_
_entity_poly.entity_id
_entity_poly.type
_entity_poly.pdbx_seq_one_letter_code
_entity_poly.pdbx_strand_id
1 'polypeptide(L)'
;MLTSMQQIRDKALTLPVQTVAVACAHDTEALKAVAEAHALGLARFILVGETDKIRALADGMGLDLSDFELVDARGEAAGAAATVQVVASGRARILLKGFVDSSVLF
;
A
#
# COMPACT_ATOMS: atom_id res chain seq x y z
N MET A 1 7.14 -25.42 -11.44
CA MET A 1 5.95 -24.76 -10.87
C MET A 1 6.24 -24.44 -9.41
N LEU A 2 5.78 -23.28 -8.92
CA LEU A 2 5.82 -22.96 -7.48
C LEU A 2 4.63 -23.66 -6.80
N THR A 3 4.87 -24.38 -5.71
CA THR A 3 3.86 -25.24 -5.06
C THR A 3 3.54 -24.86 -3.62
N SER A 4 4.22 -23.86 -3.06
CA SER A 4 3.96 -23.35 -1.71
C SER A 4 4.06 -21.83 -1.64
N MET A 5 3.40 -21.24 -0.63
CA MET A 5 3.49 -19.80 -0.34
C MET A 5 4.93 -19.36 -0.03
N GLN A 6 5.70 -20.21 0.65
CA GLN A 6 7.12 -19.94 0.90
C GLN A 6 7.90 -19.81 -0.41
N GLN A 7 7.69 -20.71 -1.37
CA GLN A 7 8.39 -20.62 -2.66
C GLN A 7 8.01 -19.37 -3.46
N ILE A 8 6.75 -18.92 -3.37
CA ILE A 8 6.31 -17.66 -4.00
C ILE A 8 7.03 -16.47 -3.37
N ARG A 9 7.05 -16.41 -2.03
CA ARG A 9 7.71 -15.33 -1.28
C ARG A 9 9.21 -15.29 -1.57
N ASP A 10 9.88 -16.43 -1.46
CA ASP A 10 11.32 -16.51 -1.64
C ASP A 10 11.70 -16.14 -3.08
N LYS A 11 10.88 -16.53 -4.06
CA LYS A 11 11.06 -16.09 -5.44
C LYS A 11 10.85 -14.57 -5.59
N ALA A 12 9.82 -14.01 -4.97
CA ALA A 12 9.52 -12.58 -5.03
C ALA A 12 10.67 -11.73 -4.46
N LEU A 13 11.32 -12.19 -3.38
CA LEU A 13 12.49 -11.54 -2.78
C LEU A 13 13.71 -11.52 -3.70
N THR A 14 13.78 -12.37 -4.73
CA THR A 14 14.86 -12.33 -5.74
C THR A 14 14.60 -11.33 -6.88
N LEU A 15 13.42 -10.74 -6.95
CA LEU A 15 13.02 -9.83 -8.02
C LEU A 15 13.27 -8.37 -7.64
N PRO A 16 13.41 -7.47 -8.63
CA PRO A 16 13.53 -6.03 -8.35
C PRO A 16 12.31 -5.50 -7.62
N VAL A 17 12.55 -4.84 -6.48
CA VAL A 17 11.53 -4.19 -5.64
C VAL A 17 10.70 -3.21 -6.48
N GLN A 18 9.38 -3.38 -6.45
CA GLN A 18 8.42 -2.48 -7.11
C GLN A 18 7.79 -1.52 -6.09
N THR A 19 7.33 -0.37 -6.58
CA THR A 19 6.53 0.56 -5.78
C THR A 19 5.04 0.28 -5.99
N VAL A 20 4.31 0.09 -4.88
CA VAL A 20 2.88 -0.18 -4.82
C VAL A 20 2.15 1.03 -4.22
N ALA A 21 1.14 1.54 -4.91
CA ALA A 21 0.26 2.57 -4.37
C ALA A 21 -0.98 1.91 -3.74
N VAL A 22 -1.27 2.22 -2.47
CA VAL A 22 -2.37 1.61 -1.70
C VAL A 22 -3.48 2.64 -1.54
N ALA A 23 -4.64 2.36 -2.12
CA ALA A 23 -5.82 3.23 -2.04
C ALA A 23 -6.52 3.09 -0.69
N CYS A 24 -6.89 4.21 -0.07
CA CYS A 24 -7.55 4.28 1.24
C CYS A 24 -6.87 3.39 2.28
N ALA A 25 -5.59 3.66 2.53
CA ALA A 25 -4.73 2.89 3.42
C ALA A 25 -5.02 3.06 4.93
N HIS A 26 -6.22 3.52 5.31
CA HIS A 26 -6.62 3.71 6.71
C HIS A 26 -7.31 2.46 7.29
N ASP A 27 -6.79 1.28 6.94
CA ASP A 27 -7.23 -0.02 7.47
C ASP A 27 -6.08 -0.71 8.21
N THR A 28 -6.38 -1.18 9.42
CA THR A 28 -5.38 -1.75 10.34
C THR A 28 -4.69 -2.97 9.74
N GLU A 29 -5.44 -3.89 9.15
CA GLU A 29 -4.89 -5.13 8.61
C GLU A 29 -4.09 -4.87 7.33
N ALA A 30 -4.56 -3.97 6.47
CA ALA A 30 -3.81 -3.51 5.32
C ALA A 30 -2.49 -2.84 5.71
N LEU A 31 -2.48 -1.95 6.72
CA LEU A 31 -1.26 -1.28 7.18
C LEU A 31 -0.25 -2.27 7.77
N LYS A 32 -0.70 -3.25 8.57
CA LYS A 32 0.19 -4.31 9.07
C LYS A 32 0.82 -5.11 7.93
N ALA A 33 0.01 -5.54 6.96
CA ALA A 33 0.50 -6.31 5.83
C ALA A 33 1.50 -5.52 4.97
N VAL A 34 1.22 -4.23 4.73
CA VAL A 34 2.11 -3.32 4.01
C VAL A 34 3.43 -3.14 4.77
N ALA A 35 3.38 -2.96 6.08
CA ALA A 35 4.59 -2.80 6.87
C ALA A 35 5.44 -4.08 6.97
N GLU A 36 4.81 -5.24 7.13
CA GLU A 36 5.53 -6.52 7.08
C GLU A 36 6.18 -6.72 5.71
N ALA A 37 5.45 -6.43 4.62
CA ALA A 37 6.00 -6.53 3.28
C ALA A 37 7.15 -5.55 3.03
N HIS A 38 7.08 -4.34 3.60
CA HIS A 38 8.17 -3.36 3.56
C HIS A 38 9.40 -3.85 4.34
N ALA A 39 9.20 -4.33 5.57
CA ALA A 39 10.27 -4.86 6.43
C ALA A 39 10.97 -6.08 5.81
N LEU A 40 10.24 -6.90 5.06
CA LEU A 40 10.78 -8.03 4.30
C LEU A 40 11.47 -7.62 3.00
N GLY A 41 11.40 -6.35 2.58
CA GLY A 41 11.97 -5.86 1.32
C GLY A 41 11.20 -6.32 0.07
N LEU A 42 9.93 -6.70 0.19
CA LEU A 42 9.12 -7.18 -0.93
C LEU A 42 8.68 -6.04 -1.86
N ALA A 43 8.38 -4.87 -1.31
CA ALA A 43 7.90 -3.72 -2.05
C ALA A 43 8.16 -2.41 -1.30
N ARG A 44 8.19 -1.30 -2.05
CA ARG A 44 8.02 0.05 -1.50
C ARG A 44 6.57 0.46 -1.62
N PHE A 45 6.11 1.35 -0.74
CA PHE A 45 4.70 1.69 -0.66
C PHE A 45 4.46 3.19 -0.68
N ILE A 46 3.42 3.60 -1.40
CA ILE A 46 2.83 4.92 -1.35
C ILE A 46 1.42 4.73 -0.78
N LEU A 47 1.16 5.28 0.40
CA LEU A 47 -0.12 5.14 1.09
C LEU A 47 -0.99 6.36 0.77
N VAL A 48 -2.13 6.11 0.14
CA VAL A 48 -3.07 7.16 -0.27
C VAL A 48 -4.30 7.10 0.62
N GLY A 49 -4.74 8.22 1.17
CA GLY A 49 -5.95 8.29 2.00
C GLY A 49 -5.90 9.41 3.02
N GLU A 50 -6.74 9.32 4.05
CA GLU A 50 -6.76 10.27 5.15
C GLU A 50 -5.49 10.10 6.01
N THR A 51 -4.48 10.94 5.75
CA THR A 51 -3.15 10.80 6.35
C THR A 51 -3.17 10.90 7.87
N ASP A 52 -4.05 11.73 8.42
CA ASP A 52 -4.27 11.84 9.87
C ASP A 52 -4.72 10.49 10.48
N LYS A 53 -5.65 9.78 9.81
CA LYS A 53 -6.11 8.44 10.24
C LYS A 53 -5.02 7.39 10.07
N ILE A 54 -4.30 7.42 8.95
CA ILE A 54 -3.19 6.49 8.68
C ILE A 54 -2.12 6.61 9.78
N ARG A 55 -1.72 7.85 10.12
CA ARG A 55 -0.75 8.11 11.20
C ARG A 55 -1.28 7.67 12.56
N ALA A 56 -2.51 8.01 12.91
CA ALA A 56 -3.10 7.61 14.18
C ALA A 56 -3.16 6.07 14.35
N LEU A 57 -3.51 5.35 13.28
CA LEU A 57 -3.50 3.89 13.27
C LEU A 57 -2.08 3.34 13.41
N ALA A 58 -1.12 3.88 12.65
CA ALA A 58 0.28 3.48 12.73
C ALA A 58 0.85 3.69 14.14
N ASP A 59 0.61 4.86 14.75
CA ASP A 59 1.04 5.16 16.11
C ASP A 59 0.43 4.18 17.13
N GLY A 60 -0.87 3.87 16.99
CA GLY A 60 -1.55 2.89 17.83
C GLY A 60 -1.01 1.46 17.70
N MET A 61 -0.35 1.14 16.58
CA MET A 61 0.31 -0.14 16.32
C MET A 61 1.81 -0.13 16.62
N GLY A 62 2.41 1.02 16.92
CA GLY A 62 3.87 1.18 17.01
C GLY A 62 4.57 1.03 15.66
N LEU A 63 3.89 1.37 14.56
CA LEU A 63 4.40 1.29 13.21
C LEU A 63 5.14 2.57 12.81
N ASP A 64 6.40 2.45 12.38
CA ASP A 64 7.11 3.60 11.80
C ASP A 64 6.74 3.79 10.33
N LEU A 65 6.20 4.97 10.02
CA LEU A 65 5.82 5.38 8.66
C LEU A 65 6.88 6.26 7.97
N SER A 66 8.07 6.47 8.56
CA SER A 66 9.07 7.40 8.04
C SER A 66 9.58 7.05 6.63
N ASP A 67 9.61 5.76 6.28
CA ASP A 67 10.01 5.28 4.96
C ASP A 67 8.85 5.20 3.94
N PHE A 68 7.63 5.54 4.36
CA PHE A 68 6.44 5.49 3.52
C PHE A 68 6.10 6.87 2.97
N GLU A 69 5.84 6.95 1.67
CA GLU A 69 5.26 8.15 1.08
C GLU A 69 3.75 8.19 1.40
N LEU A 70 3.28 9.30 1.98
CA LEU A 70 1.87 9.52 2.28
C LEU A 70 1.28 10.54 1.30
N VAL A 71 0.12 10.23 0.71
CA VAL A 71 -0.64 11.12 -0.15
C VAL A 71 -2.00 11.35 0.47
N ASP A 72 -2.30 12.60 0.80
CA ASP A 72 -3.59 12.95 1.41
C ASP A 72 -4.71 12.94 0.37
N ALA A 73 -5.74 12.15 0.64
CA ALA A 73 -6.96 12.06 -0.14
C ALA A 73 -8.12 11.64 0.75
N ARG A 74 -9.14 12.49 0.86
CA ARG A 74 -10.25 12.29 1.80
C ARG A 74 -11.47 11.69 1.12
N GLY A 75 -11.96 10.57 1.67
CA GLY A 75 -13.07 9.81 1.11
C GLY A 75 -12.65 8.85 0.01
N GLU A 76 -13.46 7.80 -0.20
CA GLU A 76 -13.12 6.68 -1.08
C GLU A 76 -12.86 7.09 -2.53
N ALA A 77 -13.72 7.93 -3.10
CA ALA A 77 -13.59 8.38 -4.49
C ALA A 77 -12.31 9.20 -4.72
N ALA A 78 -11.98 10.11 -3.80
CA ALA A 78 -10.75 10.89 -3.88
C ALA A 78 -9.51 10.00 -3.67
N GLY A 79 -9.57 9.06 -2.73
CA GLY A 79 -8.50 8.09 -2.49
C GLY A 79 -8.23 7.20 -3.70
N ALA A 80 -9.29 6.71 -4.35
CA ALA A 80 -9.20 5.95 -5.60
C ALA A 80 -8.57 6.80 -6.72
N ALA A 81 -9.11 7.99 -6.99
CA ALA A 81 -8.62 8.88 -8.04
C ALA A 81 -7.15 9.28 -7.83
N ALA A 82 -6.78 9.66 -6.60
CA ALA A 82 -5.40 9.98 -6.27
C ALA A 82 -4.47 8.79 -6.48
N THR A 83 -4.86 7.59 -6.04
CA THR A 83 -4.06 6.36 -6.26
C THR A 83 -3.86 6.08 -7.75
N VAL A 84 -4.91 6.21 -8.56
CA VAL A 84 -4.81 6.07 -10.02
C VAL A 84 -3.84 7.10 -10.59
N GLN A 85 -3.88 8.35 -10.15
CA GLN A 85 -2.92 9.38 -10.58
C GLN A 85 -1.47 9.05 -10.18
N VAL A 86 -1.23 8.49 -8.98
CA VAL A 86 0.10 8.04 -8.53
C VAL A 86 0.66 6.96 -9.47
N VAL A 87 -0.18 6.02 -9.89
CA VAL A 87 0.23 4.96 -10.81
C VAL A 87 0.39 5.49 -12.24
N ALA A 88 -0.54 6.31 -12.70
CA ALA A 88 -0.51 6.91 -14.04
C ALA A 88 0.69 7.84 -14.25
N SER A 89 1.16 8.52 -13.20
CA SER A 89 2.38 9.35 -13.23
C SER A 89 3.68 8.54 -13.16
N GLY A 90 3.61 7.22 -13.01
CA GLY A 90 4.77 6.33 -12.97
C GLY A 90 5.49 6.28 -11.61
N ARG A 91 4.97 6.96 -10.58
CA ARG A 91 5.54 6.91 -9.22
C ARG A 91 5.35 5.54 -8.57
N ALA A 92 4.25 4.86 -8.89
CA ALA A 92 4.01 3.47 -8.56
C ALA A 92 3.72 2.66 -9.83
N ARG A 93 4.06 1.37 -9.80
CA ARG A 93 3.80 0.46 -10.93
C ARG A 93 2.59 -0.44 -10.69
N ILE A 94 2.14 -0.53 -9.44
CA ILE A 94 1.07 -1.42 -9.00
C ILE A 94 0.07 -0.59 -8.17
N LEU A 95 -1.21 -0.77 -8.45
CA LEU A 95 -2.31 -0.30 -7.60
C LEU A 95 -2.78 -1.45 -6.71
N LEU A 96 -2.88 -1.19 -5.41
CA LEU A 96 -3.49 -2.09 -4.43
C LEU A 96 -4.73 -1.40 -3.84
N LYS A 97 -5.88 -2.07 -3.93
CA LYS A 97 -7.06 -1.62 -3.19
C LYS A 97 -6.84 -1.86 -1.70
N GLY A 98 -7.00 -0.83 -0.88
CA GLY A 98 -7.16 -0.97 0.57
C GLY A 98 -8.63 -1.11 0.93
N PHE A 99 -9.11 -0.23 1.82
CA PHE A 99 -10.51 -0.16 2.23
C PHE A 99 -11.32 0.70 1.24
N VAL A 100 -11.52 0.17 0.03
CA VAL A 100 -12.33 0.82 -1.01
C VAL A 100 -13.23 -0.23 -1.64
N ASP A 101 -14.51 0.09 -1.82
CA ASP A 101 -15.39 -0.74 -2.63
C ASP A 101 -14.89 -0.78 -4.08
N SER A 102 -14.86 -1.97 -4.68
CA SER A 102 -14.34 -2.15 -6.04
C SER A 102 -15.06 -1.25 -7.06
N SER A 103 -16.33 -0.91 -6.85
CA SER A 103 -17.12 -0.02 -7.72
C SER A 103 -16.57 1.40 -7.84
N VAL A 104 -15.73 1.86 -6.90
CA VAL A 104 -15.17 3.21 -6.88
C VAL A 104 -13.88 3.32 -7.71
N LEU A 105 -13.30 2.19 -8.13
CA LEU A 105 -12.06 2.11 -8.92
C LEU A 105 -12.31 1.96 -10.43
N PHE A 106 -13.57 1.89 -10.88
CA PHE A 106 -13.97 1.73 -12.29
C PHE A 106 -14.64 2.99 -12.86
#